data_AF-A0A3D5ZLJ0-F1
#
_entry.id   AF-A0A3D5ZLJ0-F1
#
_cell.length_a   1.000
_cell.length_b   1.000
_cell.length_c   1.000
_cell.angle_alpha   90.00
_cell.angle_beta   90.00
_cell.angle_gamma   90.00
#
_symmetry.space_group_name_H-M   'P 1'
#
loop_
_entity.id
_entity.type
_entity.pdbx_description
1 polymer ?
#
loop_
_entity_poly.entity_id
_entity_poly.type
_entity_poly.pdbx_seq_one_letter_code
_entity_poly.pdbx_strand_id
1 'polypeptide(L)'
;MKKEVSQNEFRKYYLSEFELYDGEAFITFNIVSIDTEKREIVVAVTDRGKISVITYDLLTDKNGKLYFEYGCMLEKVNIDDFEEAE
;
A
#
# COMPACT_ATOMS: atom_id res chain seq x y z
N MET A 1 -10.96 6.11 -20.90
CA MET A 1 -10.29 7.39 -20.58
C MET A 1 -9.17 7.05 -19.60
N LYS A 2 -7.90 7.34 -19.92
CA LYS A 2 -6.79 7.06 -19.00
C LYS A 2 -6.78 8.21 -17.99
N LYS A 3 -7.10 7.95 -16.71
CA LYS A 3 -6.87 8.97 -15.68
C LYS A 3 -5.37 9.01 -15.39
N GLU A 4 -4.73 10.09 -15.80
CA GLU A 4 -3.39 10.42 -15.37
C GLU A 4 -3.48 10.84 -13.90
N VAL A 5 -2.83 10.08 -13.02
CA VAL A 5 -2.65 10.48 -11.62
C VAL A 5 -1.89 11.80 -11.64
N SER A 6 -2.44 12.84 -10.98
CA SER A 6 -1.77 14.13 -10.94
C SER A 6 -0.45 14.01 -10.17
N GLN A 7 0.59 14.73 -10.60
CA GLN A 7 1.88 14.74 -9.91
C GLN A 7 1.77 15.09 -8.40
N ASN A 8 0.71 15.82 -8.00
CA ASN A 8 0.45 16.18 -6.60
C ASN A 8 -0.02 14.99 -5.76
N GLU A 9 -0.89 14.12 -6.29
CA GLU A 9 -1.33 12.90 -5.60
C GLU A 9 -0.17 11.90 -5.48
N PHE A 10 0.66 11.80 -6.54
CA PHE A 10 1.87 10.97 -6.50
C PHE A 10 2.84 11.42 -5.40
N ARG A 11 3.03 12.73 -5.22
CA ARG A 11 3.90 13.30 -4.17
C ARG A 11 3.39 13.08 -2.75
N LYS A 12 2.08 12.92 -2.56
CA LYS A 12 1.50 12.68 -1.22
C LYS A 12 1.83 11.29 -0.68
N TYR A 13 2.02 10.31 -1.56
CA TYR A 13 2.36 8.93 -1.20
C TYR A 13 3.85 8.59 -1.43
N TYR A 14 4.57 9.45 -2.16
CA TYR A 14 6.00 9.32 -2.33
C TYR A 14 6.65 9.47 -0.95
N LEU A 15 7.15 8.36 -0.40
CA LEU A 15 7.73 8.22 0.94
C LEU A 15 6.75 7.84 2.07
N SER A 16 5.48 7.51 1.81
CA SER A 16 4.65 6.96 2.88
C SER A 16 5.01 5.49 3.17
N GLU A 17 5.25 5.14 4.43
CA GLU A 17 5.71 3.84 4.90
C GLU A 17 4.79 3.23 5.97
N PHE A 18 4.64 1.92 5.95
CA PHE A 18 4.00 1.13 7.01
C PHE A 18 4.83 -0.13 7.29
N GLU A 19 4.95 -0.51 8.56
CA GLU A 19 5.64 -1.72 8.99
C GLU A 19 4.68 -2.72 9.65
N LEU A 20 4.72 -3.97 9.19
CA LEU A 20 3.96 -5.09 9.76
C LEU A 20 4.92 -6.12 10.35
N TYR A 21 4.73 -6.50 11.61
CA TYR A 21 5.43 -7.65 12.19
C TYR A 21 4.66 -8.93 11.92
N ASP A 22 5.22 -9.84 11.12
CA ASP A 22 4.55 -11.10 10.71
C ASP A 22 4.71 -12.25 11.74
N GLY A 23 5.41 -12.00 12.85
CA GLY A 23 5.77 -13.00 13.86
C GLY A 23 7.23 -13.43 13.82
N GLU A 24 7.92 -13.20 12.70
CA GLU A 24 9.35 -13.51 12.50
C GLU A 24 10.17 -12.26 12.12
N ALA A 25 9.66 -11.45 11.20
CA ALA A 25 10.34 -10.27 10.68
C ALA A 25 9.37 -9.09 10.48
N PHE A 26 9.94 -7.89 10.36
CA PHE A 26 9.21 -6.73 9.88
C PHE A 26 9.14 -6.75 8.35
N ILE A 27 7.93 -6.55 7.84
CA ILE A 27 7.64 -6.33 6.44
C ILE A 27 7.34 -4.85 6.26
N THR A 28 8.10 -4.19 5.40
CA THR A 28 7.95 -2.76 5.13
C THR A 28 7.18 -2.57 3.83
N PHE A 29 6.22 -1.67 3.83
CA PHE A 29 5.40 -1.32 2.68
C PHE A 29 5.60 0.16 2.35
N ASN A 30 5.82 0.47 1.08
CA ASN A 30 5.79 1.85 0.58
C ASN A 30 4.79 1.97 -0.56
N ILE A 31 3.91 2.97 -0.52
CA ILE A 31 2.91 3.18 -1.57
C ILE A 31 3.61 3.77 -2.81
N VAL A 32 3.47 3.08 -3.95
CA VAL A 32 3.99 3.55 -5.24
C VAL A 32 2.91 4.33 -6.00
N SER A 33 1.69 3.80 -6.05
CA SER A 33 0.55 4.48 -6.67
C SER A 33 -0.78 3.89 -6.23
N ILE A 34 -1.84 4.69 -6.29
CA ILE A 34 -3.23 4.29 -6.02
C ILE A 34 -4.11 4.69 -7.22
N ASP A 35 -4.89 3.74 -7.74
CA ASP A 35 -5.92 3.96 -8.77
C ASP A 35 -7.29 3.54 -8.23
N THR A 36 -8.06 4.51 -7.74
CA THR A 36 -9.39 4.28 -7.15
C THR A 36 -10.46 3.93 -8.17
N GLU A 37 -10.27 4.24 -9.47
CA GLU A 37 -11.21 3.84 -10.51
C GLU A 37 -11.08 2.36 -10.84
N LYS A 38 -9.84 1.88 -10.95
CA LYS A 38 -9.56 0.47 -11.18
C LYS A 38 -9.63 -0.38 -9.92
N ARG A 39 -9.62 0.26 -8.75
CA ARG A 39 -9.51 -0.40 -7.44
C ARG A 39 -8.22 -1.19 -7.32
N GLU A 40 -7.11 -0.54 -7.66
CA GLU A 40 -5.77 -1.13 -7.62
C GLU A 40 -4.84 -0.22 -6.81
N ILE A 41 -3.91 -0.85 -6.09
CA ILE A 41 -2.78 -0.17 -5.44
C ILE A 41 -1.49 -0.88 -5.81
N VAL A 42 -0.44 -0.11 -6.12
CA VAL A 42 0.91 -0.62 -6.35
C VAL A 42 1.76 -0.30 -5.13
N VAL A 43 2.36 -1.32 -4.55
CA VAL A 43 3.12 -1.24 -3.30
C VAL A 43 4.50 -1.85 -3.49
N ALA A 44 5.54 -1.16 -3.02
CA ALA A 44 6.86 -1.75 -2.82
C ALA A 44 6.86 -2.48 -1.47
N VAL A 45 7.15 -3.77 -1.48
CA VAL A 45 7.18 -4.65 -0.31
C VAL A 45 8.62 -5.07 -0.07
N THR A 46 9.13 -4.76 1.12
CA THR A 46 10.43 -5.24 1.61
C THR A 46 10.19 -6.35 2.61
N ASP A 47 10.57 -7.58 2.25
CA ASP A 47 10.42 -8.79 3.05
C ASP A 47 11.78 -9.49 3.16
N ARG A 48 12.32 -9.59 4.39
CA ARG A 48 13.58 -10.28 4.71
C ARG A 48 14.75 -9.89 3.77
N GLY A 49 14.85 -8.60 3.46
CA GLY A 49 15.89 -8.02 2.61
C GLY A 49 15.63 -8.10 1.09
N LYS A 50 14.49 -8.66 0.67
CA LYS A 50 14.05 -8.66 -0.73
C LYS A 50 12.98 -7.59 -0.94
N ILE A 51 13.22 -6.72 -1.92
CA ILE A 51 12.24 -5.72 -2.36
C ILE A 51 11.49 -6.26 -3.58
N SER A 52 10.18 -6.11 -3.61
CA SER A 52 9.32 -6.46 -4.77
C SER A 52 8.22 -5.40 -4.94
N VAL A 53 7.90 -5.05 -6.19
CA VAL A 53 6.78 -4.15 -6.50
C VAL A 53 5.59 -5.00 -6.92
N ILE A 54 4.48 -4.89 -6.19
CA ILE A 54 3.32 -5.77 -6.30
C ILE A 54 2.06 -4.91 -6.45
N THR A 55 1.16 -5.32 -7.35
CA THR A 55 -0.19 -4.76 -7.46
C THR A 55 -1.15 -5.58 -6.61
N TYR A 56 -1.93 -4.90 -5.77
CA TYR A 56 -3.00 -5.48 -4.97
C TYR A 56 -4.35 -4.87 -5.37
N ASP A 57 -5.42 -5.62 -5.08
CA ASP A 57 -6.77 -5.08 -5.07
C ASP A 57 -6.92 -4.05 -3.95
N LEU A 58 -7.48 -2.89 -4.29
CA LEU A 58 -7.82 -1.84 -3.33
C LEU A 58 -9.27 -2.03 -2.88
N LEU A 59 -9.42 -2.42 -1.61
CA LEU A 59 -10.70 -2.75 -1.00
C LEU A 59 -11.21 -1.59 -0.14
N THR A 60 -12.49 -1.65 0.22
CA THR A 60 -13.13 -0.66 1.09
C THR A 60 -13.85 -1.38 2.22
N ASP A 61 -13.57 -0.99 3.46
CA ASP A 61 -14.22 -1.58 4.63
C ASP A 61 -15.64 -1.03 4.82
N LYS A 62 -16.36 -1.55 5.82
CA LYS A 62 -17.72 -1.12 6.14
C LYS A 62 -17.84 0.36 6.57
N ASN A 63 -16.72 0.99 6.95
CA ASN A 63 -16.64 2.37 7.39
C ASN A 63 -16.15 3.31 6.26
N GLY A 64 -15.88 2.77 5.07
CA GLY A 64 -15.37 3.54 3.92
C GLY A 64 -13.85 3.69 3.88
N LYS A 65 -13.10 2.99 4.75
CA LYS A 65 -11.62 3.03 4.75
C LYS A 65 -11.04 2.14 3.68
N LEU A 66 -9.99 2.63 3.02
CA LEU A 66 -9.28 1.90 1.98
C LEU A 66 -8.20 1.01 2.60
N TYR A 67 -8.08 -0.21 2.08
CA TYR A 67 -7.07 -1.18 2.52
C TYR A 67 -6.72 -2.16 1.40
N PHE A 68 -5.60 -2.87 1.56
CA PHE A 68 -5.28 -4.07 0.78
C PHE A 68 -4.97 -5.25 1.72
N GLU A 69 -4.95 -6.47 1.18
CA GLU A 69 -4.70 -7.69 1.94
C GLU A 69 -3.32 -8.27 1.61
N TYR A 70 -2.55 -8.60 2.65
CA TYR A 70 -1.19 -9.13 2.53
C TYR A 70 -1.06 -10.53 3.16
N GLY A 71 -0.24 -11.37 2.53
CA GLY A 71 0.07 -12.71 3.03
C GLY A 71 -1.07 -13.72 2.88
N CYS A 72 -0.81 -14.95 3.33
CA CYS A 72 -1.79 -16.04 3.24
C CYS A 72 -2.96 -15.90 4.23
N MET A 73 -2.78 -15.11 5.29
CA MET A 73 -3.80 -14.83 6.29
C MET A 73 -4.70 -13.65 5.90
N LEU A 74 -4.44 -13.01 4.75
CA LEU A 74 -5.16 -11.84 4.27
C LEU A 74 -5.16 -10.69 5.31
N GLU A 75 -3.98 -10.42 5.87
CA GLU A 75 -3.80 -9.34 6.83
C GLU A 75 -4.15 -8.01 6.20
N LYS A 76 -4.99 -7.23 6.89
CA LYS A 76 -5.48 -5.95 6.37
C LYS A 76 -4.47 -4.85 6.65
N VAL A 77 -3.99 -4.24 5.58
CA VAL A 77 -3.10 -3.07 5.64
C VAL A 77 -3.91 -1.85 5.23
N ASN A 78 -4.27 -0.99 6.19
CA ASN A 78 -5.04 0.21 5.90
C ASN A 78 -4.14 1.29 5.30
N ILE A 79 -4.64 2.01 4.30
CA ILE A 79 -3.89 3.08 3.66
C ILE A 79 -3.66 4.25 4.63
N ASP A 80 -4.58 4.46 5.57
CA ASP A 80 -4.48 5.52 6.58
C ASP A 80 -3.40 5.24 7.65
N ASP A 81 -2.87 4.02 7.73
CA ASP A 81 -1.85 3.63 8.70
C ASP A 81 -0.41 3.93 8.19
N PHE A 82 -0.26 4.38 6.94
CA PHE A 82 1.03 4.78 6.39
C PHE A 82 1.42 6.18 6.88
N GLU A 83 2.66 6.33 7.33
CA GLU A 83 3.24 7.58 7.82
C GLU A 83 4.31 8.10 6.85
N GLU A 84 4.59 9.39 6.83
CA GLU A 84 5.70 9.95 6.03
C GLU A 84 7.02 9.40 6.57
N ALA A 85 7.80 8.73 5.73
CA ALA A 85 9.12 8.20 6.10
C ALA A 85 10.08 9.36 6.38
N GLU A 86 10.80 9.29 7.52
CA GLU A 86 11.79 10.29 7.95
C GLU A 86 13.05 10.36 7.07
#